data_AF-A0A3Q4H0N6-F1
#
_entry.id   AF-A0A3Q4H0N6-F1
#
_cell.length_a   1.000
_cell.length_b   1.000
_cell.length_c   1.000
_cell.angle_alpha   90.00
_cell.angle_beta   90.00
_cell.angle_gamma   90.00
#
_symmetry.space_group_name_H-M   'P 1'
#
loop_
_entity.id
_entity.type
_entity.pdbx_description
1 polymer ?
#
loop_
_entity_poly.entity_id
_entity_poly.type
_entity_poly.pdbx_seq_one_letter_code
_entity_poly.pdbx_strand_id
1 'polypeptide(L)'
;MEGMQAYGAGKAGGAFDPVTFLQQPQTILRIVSWLFSIVIFGCIANEGYINQAKEEEEYCIFNRNQNACNYGVFMGSMAFLCCVGFLALDIYFPQISSVKDRKKAVLADIGLSAFWSFMWFVGFCFLANQWQVSEDNQFKERGDAARAAITFSFFSIFTWAGQSFLAFQRYKLGADSALFSQDYTDPSQDAAGAPYTSFGGDDLESPGGGGGQTNSDGAFDGSGGYQRQEY
;
A
#
# COMPACT_ATOMS: atom_id res chain seq x y z
N MET A 1 3.53 6.16 -23.52
CA MET A 1 2.56 6.16 -22.41
C MET A 1 2.35 4.71 -22.02
N GLU A 2 3.15 4.22 -21.08
CA GLU A 2 3.01 2.85 -20.57
C GLU A 2 1.88 2.83 -19.54
N GLY A 3 0.91 1.95 -19.79
CA GLY A 3 -0.35 1.91 -19.08
C GLY A 3 -0.18 1.62 -17.60
N MET A 4 -0.80 2.47 -16.77
CA MET A 4 -0.96 2.22 -15.34
C MET A 4 -1.83 0.98 -15.17
N GLN A 5 -1.20 -0.11 -14.73
CA GLN A 5 -1.76 -1.45 -14.77
C GLN A 5 -2.91 -1.60 -13.75
N ALA A 6 -4.09 -1.89 -14.28
CA ALA A 6 -5.32 -2.19 -13.54
C ALA A 6 -5.17 -3.40 -12.60
N TYR A 7 -6.03 -3.45 -11.57
CA TYR A 7 -6.05 -4.41 -10.45
C TYR A 7 -6.24 -5.89 -10.80
N GLY A 8 -6.03 -6.31 -12.05
CA GLY A 8 -6.27 -7.68 -12.50
C GLY A 8 -5.25 -8.26 -13.47
N ALA A 9 -4.28 -7.51 -13.99
CA ALA A 9 -3.47 -7.99 -15.13
C ALA A 9 -1.96 -7.87 -14.96
N GLY A 10 -1.43 -7.84 -13.73
CA GLY A 10 0.00 -8.04 -13.48
C GLY A 10 0.36 -9.49 -13.77
N LYS A 11 1.23 -9.74 -14.77
CA LYS A 11 1.77 -11.06 -15.15
C LYS A 11 1.93 -11.97 -13.92
N ALA A 12 1.00 -12.90 -13.72
CA ALA A 12 1.23 -14.03 -12.85
C ALA A 12 2.39 -14.84 -13.48
N GLY A 13 3.62 -14.65 -12.98
CA GLY A 13 4.82 -15.39 -13.43
C GLY A 13 5.93 -14.60 -14.13
N GLY A 14 5.89 -13.27 -14.21
CA GLY A 14 7.03 -12.48 -14.69
C GLY A 14 8.14 -12.36 -13.62
N ALA A 15 9.42 -12.51 -13.99
CA ALA A 15 10.54 -12.28 -13.08
C ALA A 15 10.47 -10.85 -12.51
N PHE A 16 10.67 -10.71 -11.19
CA PHE A 16 10.75 -9.40 -10.55
C PHE A 16 11.89 -8.61 -11.19
N ASP A 17 11.55 -7.49 -11.84
CA ASP A 17 12.53 -6.56 -12.38
C ASP A 17 12.67 -5.36 -11.42
N PRO A 18 13.78 -5.27 -10.65
CA PRO A 18 13.98 -4.21 -9.68
C PRO A 18 14.03 -2.81 -10.33
N VAL A 19 14.46 -2.73 -11.59
CA VAL A 19 14.67 -1.43 -12.26
C VAL A 19 13.34 -0.77 -12.58
N THR A 20 12.39 -1.52 -13.16
CA THR A 20 11.04 -1.00 -13.41
C THR A 20 10.25 -0.73 -12.14
N PHE A 21 10.49 -1.48 -11.05
CA PHE A 21 9.90 -1.20 -9.75
C PHE A 21 10.38 0.14 -9.15
N LEU A 22 11.68 0.43 -9.24
CA LEU A 22 12.26 1.68 -8.77
C LEU A 22 11.88 2.90 -9.61
N GLN A 23 11.49 2.70 -10.87
CA GLN A 23 11.01 3.76 -11.76
C GLN A 23 9.56 4.18 -11.49
N GLN A 24 8.80 3.41 -10.70
CA GLN A 24 7.41 3.76 -10.38
C GLN A 24 7.37 5.04 -9.53
N PRO A 25 6.58 6.06 -9.92
CA PRO A 25 6.49 7.32 -9.18
C PRO A 25 6.09 7.14 -7.70
N GLN A 26 5.23 6.15 -7.41
CA GLN A 26 4.82 5.81 -6.05
C GLN A 26 6.02 5.31 -5.21
N THR A 27 6.84 4.41 -5.77
CA THR A 27 8.05 3.87 -5.12
C THR A 27 9.09 4.96 -4.89
N ILE A 28 9.29 5.86 -5.85
CA ILE A 28 10.21 6.99 -5.70
C ILE A 28 9.78 7.86 -4.51
N LEU A 29 8.50 8.23 -4.42
CA LEU A 29 8.01 9.02 -3.28
C LEU A 29 8.13 8.26 -1.95
N ARG A 30 7.98 6.93 -1.93
CA ARG A 30 8.23 6.12 -0.72
C ARG A 30 9.67 6.22 -0.25
N ILE A 31 10.62 6.10 -1.17
CA ILE A 31 12.05 6.19 -0.86
C ILE A 31 12.39 7.61 -0.38
N VAL A 32 11.84 8.64 -1.01
CA VAL A 32 12.04 10.03 -0.57
C VAL A 32 11.47 10.27 0.83
N SER A 33 10.22 9.86 1.10
CA SER A 33 9.60 9.97 2.44
C SER A 33 10.38 9.18 3.50
N TRP A 34 10.92 8.02 3.13
CA TRP A 34 11.78 7.22 3.99
C TRP A 34 13.09 7.94 4.34
N LEU A 35 13.77 8.51 3.34
CA LEU A 35 14.98 9.31 3.55
C LEU A 35 14.71 10.53 4.43
N PHE A 36 13.62 11.26 4.20
CA PHE A 36 13.23 12.40 5.04
C PHE A 36 13.01 11.98 6.49
N SER A 37 12.36 10.84 6.72
CA SER A 37 12.15 10.31 8.08
C SER A 37 13.46 9.99 8.79
N ILE A 38 14.43 9.40 8.08
CA ILE A 38 15.78 9.13 8.61
C ILE A 38 16.49 10.43 8.98
N VAL A 39 16.46 11.43 8.10
CA VAL A 39 17.12 12.72 8.36
C VAL A 39 16.51 13.41 9.57
N ILE A 40 15.19 13.49 9.67
CA ILE A 40 14.50 14.13 10.81
C ILE A 40 14.83 13.41 12.12
N PHE A 41 14.69 12.08 12.14
CA PHE A 41 15.04 11.27 13.30
C PHE A 41 16.52 11.44 13.68
N GLY A 42 17.43 11.34 12.71
CA GLY A 42 18.87 11.41 12.95
C GLY A 42 19.35 12.77 13.41
N CYS A 43 18.83 13.86 12.84
CA CYS A 43 19.15 15.22 13.28
C CYS A 43 18.72 15.46 14.73
N ILE A 44 17.51 15.05 15.11
CA ILE A 44 16.99 15.31 16.46
C ILE A 44 17.60 14.34 17.48
N ALA A 45 17.78 13.07 17.15
CA ALA A 45 18.34 12.09 18.09
C ALA A 45 19.81 12.35 18.43
N ASN A 46 20.61 12.83 17.46
CA ASN A 46 22.05 13.05 17.67
C ASN A 46 22.38 14.48 18.13
N GLU A 47 21.71 15.49 17.58
CA GLU A 47 22.04 16.90 17.79
C GLU A 47 20.88 17.71 18.39
N GLY A 48 19.73 17.09 18.61
CA GLY A 48 18.57 17.74 19.21
C GLY A 48 18.69 17.95 20.72
N TYR A 49 19.55 17.21 21.42
CA TYR A 49 19.79 17.31 22.85
C TYR A 49 21.17 17.93 23.09
N ILE A 50 21.21 19.07 23.78
CA ILE A 50 22.44 19.84 23.98
C ILE A 50 22.64 20.10 25.47
N ASN A 51 23.86 19.86 25.94
CA ASN A 51 24.33 20.24 27.26
C ASN A 51 24.86 21.68 27.25
N GLN A 52 24.47 22.50 28.25
CA GLN A 52 25.13 23.78 28.45
C GLN A 52 26.53 23.57 29.03
N ALA A 53 27.49 24.43 28.69
CA ALA A 53 28.87 24.30 29.17
C ALA A 53 29.04 24.39 30.71
N LYS A 54 27.98 24.70 31.46
CA LYS A 54 27.96 24.85 32.92
C LYS A 54 27.02 23.89 33.64
N GLU A 55 26.20 23.12 32.91
CA GLU A 55 25.19 22.22 33.47
C GLU A 55 25.33 20.85 32.80
N GLU A 56 25.28 19.77 33.58
CA GLU A 56 25.36 18.39 33.06
C GLU A 56 24.04 17.90 32.44
N GLU A 57 22.97 18.70 32.49
CA GLU A 57 21.65 18.31 32.00
C GLU A 57 21.44 18.60 30.50
N GLU A 58 20.91 17.59 29.80
CA GLU A 58 20.60 17.65 28.36
C GLU A 58 19.24 18.32 28.12
N TYR A 59 19.26 19.44 27.40
CA TYR A 59 18.05 20.14 27.00
C TYR A 59 17.77 20.01 25.51
N CYS A 60 16.48 19.90 25.18
CA CYS A 60 16.03 19.93 23.79
C CYS A 60 16.33 21.30 23.14
N ILE A 61 16.90 21.28 21.94
CA ILE A 61 17.25 22.47 21.14
C ILE A 61 16.04 23.36 20.81
N PHE A 62 14.85 22.76 20.77
CA PHE A 62 13.57 23.44 20.56
C PHE A 62 13.04 24.02 21.89
N ASN A 63 13.45 25.24 22.23
CA ASN A 63 12.95 26.00 23.39
C ASN A 63 13.02 25.23 24.73
N ARG A 64 14.02 24.35 24.90
CA ARG A 64 14.17 23.45 26.07
C ARG A 64 12.93 22.59 26.35
N ASN A 65 12.05 22.44 25.37
CA ASN A 65 10.82 21.71 25.49
C ASN A 65 11.05 20.25 25.10
N GLN A 66 11.17 19.37 26.09
CA GLN A 66 11.41 17.96 25.85
C GLN A 66 10.33 17.30 24.98
N ASN A 67 9.09 17.81 25.02
CA ASN A 67 8.02 17.30 24.18
C ASN A 67 8.27 17.55 22.69
N ALA A 68 9.03 18.59 22.32
CA ALA A 68 9.37 18.89 20.92
C ALA A 68 10.37 17.88 20.34
N CYS A 69 11.46 17.61 21.05
CA CYS A 69 12.43 16.60 20.62
C CYS A 69 11.82 15.19 20.66
N ASN A 70 11.08 14.85 21.72
CA ASN A 70 10.38 13.57 21.81
C ASN A 70 9.38 13.37 20.67
N TYR A 71 8.62 14.43 20.33
CA TYR A 71 7.73 14.42 19.17
C TYR A 71 8.51 14.12 17.89
N GLY A 72 9.60 14.85 17.61
CA GLY A 72 10.38 14.66 16.39
C GLY A 72 11.00 13.26 16.27
N VAL A 73 11.56 12.74 17.36
CA VAL A 73 12.14 11.38 17.43
C VAL A 73 11.06 10.32 17.21
N PHE A 74 9.94 10.42 17.92
CA PHE A 74 8.83 9.46 17.80
C PHE A 74 8.23 9.47 16.40
N MET A 75 7.94 10.66 15.87
CA MET A 75 7.33 10.80 14.55
C MET A 75 8.27 10.36 13.44
N GLY A 76 9.55 10.70 13.50
CA GLY A 76 10.55 10.25 12.53
C GLY A 76 10.74 8.72 12.54
N SER A 77 10.84 8.11 13.72
CA SER A 77 10.99 6.66 13.85
C SER A 77 9.75 5.89 13.41
N MET A 78 8.55 6.35 13.79
CA MET A 78 7.30 5.71 13.36
C MET A 78 7.08 5.88 11.85
N ALA A 79 7.40 7.04 11.26
CA ALA A 79 7.32 7.24 9.81
C ALA A 79 8.29 6.34 9.04
N PHE A 80 9.51 6.16 9.56
CA PHE A 80 10.50 5.23 9.03
C PHE A 80 9.95 3.80 8.95
N LEU A 81 9.37 3.31 10.06
CA LEU A 81 8.76 1.97 10.11
C LEU A 81 7.56 1.85 9.17
N CYS A 82 6.69 2.86 9.12
CA CYS A 82 5.58 2.89 8.16
C CYS A 82 6.07 2.83 6.71
N CYS A 83 7.14 3.55 6.36
CA CYS A 83 7.72 3.49 5.02
C CYS A 83 8.25 2.10 4.66
N VAL A 84 8.93 1.42 5.61
CA VAL A 84 9.38 0.04 5.41
C VAL A 84 8.20 -0.91 5.22
N GLY A 85 7.15 -0.77 6.03
CA GLY A 85 5.91 -1.54 5.90
C GLY A 85 5.24 -1.33 4.54
N PHE A 86 5.19 -0.10 4.05
CA PHE A 86 4.65 0.18 2.72
C PHE A 86 5.51 -0.32 1.58
N LEU A 87 6.84 -0.23 1.68
CA LEU A 87 7.74 -0.83 0.69
C LEU A 87 7.53 -2.35 0.61
N ALA A 88 7.39 -3.02 1.76
CA ALA A 88 7.05 -4.44 1.80
C ALA A 88 5.69 -4.70 1.15
N LEU A 89 4.67 -3.91 1.47
CA LEU A 89 3.35 -4.00 0.84
C LEU A 89 3.44 -3.84 -0.67
N ASP A 90 4.20 -2.86 -1.17
CA ASP A 90 4.40 -2.61 -2.59
C ASP A 90 5.08 -3.80 -3.30
N ILE A 91 6.01 -4.50 -2.63
CA ILE A 91 6.65 -5.74 -3.12
C ILE A 91 5.66 -6.91 -3.18
N TYR A 92 4.80 -7.08 -2.17
CA TYR A 92 3.83 -8.17 -2.11
C TYR A 92 2.56 -7.91 -2.91
N PHE A 93 2.26 -6.65 -3.24
CA PHE A 93 1.03 -6.24 -3.93
C PHE A 93 0.74 -7.03 -5.22
N PRO A 94 1.73 -7.32 -6.10
CA PRO A 94 1.51 -8.13 -7.30
C PRO A 94 1.05 -9.57 -7.01
N GLN A 95 1.44 -10.14 -5.86
CA GLN A 95 1.15 -11.53 -5.50
C GLN A 95 -0.26 -11.73 -4.94
N ILE A 96 -0.95 -10.66 -4.52
CA ILE A 96 -2.30 -10.75 -3.95
C ILE A 96 -3.27 -11.18 -5.06
N SER A 97 -3.91 -12.34 -5.00
CA SER A 97 -4.88 -12.79 -6.03
C SER A 97 -6.28 -12.19 -5.86
N SER A 98 -6.62 -11.75 -4.65
CA SER A 98 -7.94 -11.24 -4.27
C SER A 98 -8.10 -9.74 -4.53
N VAL A 99 -9.07 -9.38 -5.38
CA VAL A 99 -9.43 -7.98 -5.67
C VAL A 99 -9.88 -7.24 -4.41
N LYS A 100 -10.57 -7.93 -3.48
CA LYS A 100 -11.03 -7.36 -2.21
C LYS A 100 -9.87 -6.93 -1.32
N ASP A 101 -8.81 -7.75 -1.25
CA ASP A 101 -7.67 -7.47 -0.39
C ASP A 101 -6.76 -6.41 -1.00
N ARG A 102 -6.57 -6.41 -2.32
CA ARG A 102 -5.90 -5.31 -3.03
C ARG A 102 -6.60 -3.96 -2.78
N LYS A 103 -7.95 -3.93 -2.86
CA LYS A 103 -8.73 -2.71 -2.59
C LYS A 103 -8.53 -2.21 -1.16
N LYS A 104 -8.57 -3.10 -0.17
CA LYS A 104 -8.32 -2.75 1.24
C LYS A 104 -6.91 -2.21 1.45
N ALA A 105 -5.91 -2.85 0.86
CA ALA A 105 -4.51 -2.43 0.95
C ALA A 105 -4.33 -1.00 0.41
N VAL A 106 -4.91 -0.69 -0.75
CA VAL A 106 -4.80 0.67 -1.31
C VAL A 106 -5.63 1.70 -0.54
N LEU A 107 -6.79 1.33 -0.01
CA LEU A 107 -7.55 2.24 0.86
C LEU A 107 -6.78 2.56 2.16
N ALA A 108 -6.14 1.55 2.75
CA ALA A 108 -5.28 1.72 3.91
C ALA A 108 -4.08 2.64 3.58
N ASP A 109 -3.46 2.46 2.40
CA ASP A 109 -2.39 3.31 1.93
C ASP A 109 -2.81 4.78 1.76
N ILE A 110 -3.96 5.03 1.12
CA ILE A 110 -4.51 6.39 0.97
C ILE A 110 -4.70 7.04 2.34
N GLY A 111 -5.37 6.33 3.26
CA GLY A 111 -5.73 6.85 4.58
C GLY A 111 -4.50 7.12 5.45
N LEU A 112 -3.58 6.17 5.53
CA LEU A 112 -2.34 6.33 6.30
C LEU A 112 -1.44 7.41 5.70
N SER A 113 -1.34 7.49 4.37
CA SER A 113 -0.53 8.54 3.73
C SER A 113 -1.12 9.93 3.95
N ALA A 114 -2.45 10.07 3.91
CA ALA A 114 -3.12 11.34 4.24
C ALA A 114 -2.93 11.71 5.71
N PHE A 115 -3.06 10.74 6.63
CA PHE A 115 -2.81 10.92 8.05
C PHE A 115 -1.38 11.41 8.30
N TRP A 116 -0.38 10.77 7.68
CA TRP A 116 1.02 11.17 7.81
C TRP A 116 1.30 12.56 7.27
N SER A 117 0.70 12.95 6.14
CA SER A 117 0.82 14.32 5.63
C SER A 117 0.29 15.35 6.64
N PHE A 118 -0.88 15.10 7.23
CA PHE A 118 -1.43 15.97 8.29
C PHE A 118 -0.53 16.03 9.52
N MET A 119 -0.03 14.88 9.97
CA MET A 119 0.86 14.82 11.13
C MET A 119 2.16 15.59 10.87
N TRP A 120 2.76 15.50 9.68
CA TRP A 120 3.93 16.29 9.32
C TRP A 120 3.64 17.78 9.25
N PHE A 121 2.44 18.18 8.83
CA PHE A 121 2.02 19.58 8.86
C PHE A 121 1.96 20.12 10.30
N VAL A 122 1.30 19.39 11.21
CA VAL A 122 1.24 19.75 12.63
C VAL A 122 2.65 19.78 13.23
N GLY A 123 3.48 18.78 12.91
CA GLY A 123 4.85 18.69 13.38
C GLY A 123 5.74 19.83 12.91
N PHE A 124 5.64 20.21 11.64
CA PHE A 124 6.32 21.37 11.09
C PHE A 124 5.93 22.64 11.85
N CYS A 125 4.62 22.91 11.98
CA CYS A 125 4.14 24.08 12.70
C CYS A 125 4.62 24.10 14.15
N PHE A 126 4.58 22.95 14.83
CA PHE A 126 5.01 22.83 16.22
C PHE A 126 6.52 23.07 16.38
N LEU A 127 7.36 22.38 15.61
CA LEU A 127 8.82 22.50 15.67
C LEU A 127 9.28 23.90 15.25
N ALA A 128 8.69 24.48 14.20
CA ALA A 128 9.02 25.83 13.75
C ALA A 128 8.66 26.88 14.82
N ASN A 129 7.50 26.75 15.46
CA ASN A 129 7.10 27.65 16.55
C ASN A 129 8.06 27.55 17.75
N GLN A 130 8.40 26.33 18.19
CA GLN A 130 9.36 26.14 19.28
C GLN A 130 10.77 26.64 18.90
N TRP A 131 11.18 26.51 17.64
CA TRP A 131 12.44 27.06 17.17
C TRP A 131 12.45 28.58 17.15
N GLN A 132 11.36 29.21 16.72
CA GLN A 132 11.25 30.67 16.64
C GLN A 132 11.39 31.35 18.00
N VAL A 133 10.81 30.76 19.05
CA VAL A 133 10.84 31.32 20.42
C VAL A 133 12.09 30.92 21.21
N SER A 134 13.01 30.15 20.61
CA SER A 134 14.24 29.73 21.27
C SER A 134 15.21 30.92 21.40
N GLU A 135 15.41 31.40 22.63
CA GLU A 135 16.19 32.63 22.93
C GLU A 135 17.70 32.41 23.07
N ASP A 136 18.19 31.17 23.11
CA ASP A 136 19.59 30.89 23.40
C ASP A 136 20.49 31.04 22.16
N ASN A 137 21.34 32.07 22.16
CA ASN A 137 22.28 32.35 21.06
C ASN A 137 23.26 31.19 20.83
N GLN A 138 23.60 30.41 21.87
CA GLN A 138 24.41 29.20 21.75
C GLN A 138 23.72 28.09 20.93
N PHE A 139 22.39 27.94 21.04
CA PHE A 139 21.65 26.95 20.24
C PHE A 139 21.50 27.38 18.79
N LYS A 140 21.50 28.68 18.50
CA LYS A 140 21.43 29.20 17.12
C LYS A 140 22.72 28.94 16.33
N GLU A 141 23.88 28.94 16.99
CA GLU A 141 25.17 28.64 16.35
C GLU A 141 25.33 27.14 16.01
N ARG A 142 24.61 26.26 16.72
CA ARG A 142 24.50 24.82 16.44
C ARG A 142 23.12 24.41 15.90
N GLY A 143 22.38 25.38 15.35
CA GLY A 143 20.97 25.22 14.97
C GLY A 143 20.74 24.49 13.65
N ASP A 144 21.79 24.10 12.93
CA ASP A 144 21.66 23.57 11.57
C ASP A 144 20.91 22.23 11.53
N ALA A 145 21.10 21.35 12.52
CA ALA A 145 20.31 20.13 12.65
C ALA A 145 18.82 20.40 12.93
N ALA A 146 18.50 21.36 13.80
CA ALA A 146 17.10 21.75 14.06
C ALA A 146 16.45 22.36 12.82
N ARG A 147 17.17 23.22 12.09
CA ARG A 147 16.70 23.82 10.84
C ARG A 147 16.48 22.76 9.77
N ALA A 148 17.42 21.81 9.63
CA ALA A 148 17.26 20.67 8.74
C ALA A 148 16.00 19.87 9.10
N ALA A 149 15.83 19.48 10.37
CA ALA A 149 14.65 18.74 10.81
C ALA A 149 13.33 19.47 10.50
N ILE A 150 13.27 20.79 10.71
CA ILE A 150 12.10 21.61 10.33
C ILE A 150 11.88 21.59 8.82
N THR A 151 12.93 21.82 8.02
CA THR A 151 12.84 21.86 6.56
C THR A 151 12.40 20.52 5.96
N PHE A 152 12.99 19.41 6.43
CA PHE A 152 12.58 18.08 5.98
C PHE A 152 11.17 17.71 6.45
N SER A 153 10.74 18.16 7.63
CA SER A 153 9.35 18.00 8.08
C SER A 153 8.37 18.72 7.13
N PHE A 154 8.70 19.94 6.69
CA PHE A 154 7.91 20.69 5.72
C PHE A 154 7.81 19.95 4.37
N PHE A 155 8.93 19.49 3.82
CA PHE A 155 8.92 18.78 2.54
C PHE A 155 8.21 17.43 2.62
N SER A 156 8.26 16.76 3.78
CA SER A 156 7.54 15.51 4.04
C SER A 156 6.03 15.65 3.84
N ILE A 157 5.44 16.83 4.12
CA ILE A 157 4.01 17.08 3.90
C ILE A 157 3.61 16.78 2.45
N PHE A 158 4.41 17.26 1.50
CA PHE A 158 4.15 17.12 0.07
C PHE A 158 4.42 15.71 -0.43
N THR A 159 5.44 15.02 0.09
CA THR A 159 5.74 13.66 -0.34
C THR A 159 4.64 12.70 0.10
N TRP A 160 4.19 12.79 1.35
CA TRP A 160 3.07 11.99 1.86
C TRP A 160 1.73 12.34 1.19
N ALA A 161 1.47 13.62 0.93
CA ALA A 161 0.29 14.05 0.17
C ALA A 161 0.32 13.50 -1.27
N GLY A 162 1.48 13.57 -1.93
CA GLY A 162 1.70 13.02 -3.27
C GLY A 162 1.48 11.51 -3.31
N GLN A 163 1.95 10.78 -2.30
CA GLN A 163 1.70 9.33 -2.16
C GLN A 163 0.21 9.04 -2.02
N SER A 164 -0.51 9.76 -1.16
CA SER A 164 -1.96 9.60 -0.99
C SER A 164 -2.70 9.87 -2.31
N PHE A 165 -2.29 10.91 -3.05
CA PHE A 165 -2.87 11.25 -4.34
C PHE A 165 -2.62 10.17 -5.40
N LEU A 166 -1.40 9.67 -5.53
CA LEU A 166 -1.08 8.58 -6.48
C LEU A 166 -1.81 7.28 -6.09
N ALA A 167 -1.90 6.97 -4.80
CA ALA A 167 -2.66 5.83 -4.29
C ALA A 167 -4.16 5.99 -4.60
N PHE A 168 -4.69 7.20 -4.50
CA PHE A 168 -6.07 7.51 -4.89
C PHE A 168 -6.30 7.37 -6.40
N GLN A 169 -5.37 7.84 -7.25
CA GLN A 169 -5.43 7.61 -8.69
C GLN A 169 -5.42 6.12 -9.01
N ARG A 170 -4.55 5.35 -8.35
CA ARG A 170 -4.49 3.89 -8.46
C ARG A 170 -5.80 3.26 -8.04
N TYR A 171 -6.40 3.70 -6.93
CA TYR A 171 -7.71 3.24 -6.47
C TYR A 171 -8.80 3.50 -7.51
N LYS A 172 -8.85 4.68 -8.12
CA LYS A 172 -9.84 4.98 -9.17
C LYS A 172 -9.69 4.05 -10.38
N LEU A 173 -8.48 3.95 -10.94
CA LEU A 173 -8.20 3.06 -12.07
C LEU A 173 -8.52 1.59 -11.75
N GLY A 174 -8.26 1.18 -10.51
CA GLY A 174 -8.58 -0.15 -10.00
C GLY A 174 -10.06 -0.41 -9.81
N ALA A 175 -10.79 0.58 -9.29
CA ALA A 175 -12.23 0.51 -9.10
C ALA A 175 -12.96 0.42 -10.45
N ASP A 176 -12.53 1.22 -11.42
CA ASP A 176 -13.08 1.19 -12.78
C ASP A 176 -12.90 -0.21 -13.39
N SER A 177 -11.69 -0.77 -13.29
CA SER A 177 -11.37 -2.10 -13.85
C SER A 177 -12.07 -3.25 -13.13
N ALA A 178 -12.20 -3.16 -11.81
CA ALA A 178 -12.90 -4.15 -10.99
C ALA A 178 -14.41 -4.16 -11.27
N LEU A 179 -15.00 -3.01 -11.61
CA LEU A 179 -16.41 -2.93 -11.99
C LEU A 179 -16.66 -3.74 -13.27
N PHE A 180 -15.85 -3.51 -14.31
CA PHE A 180 -15.99 -4.24 -15.59
C PHE A 180 -15.67 -5.75 -15.50
N SER A 181 -14.86 -6.16 -14.52
CA SER A 181 -14.57 -7.59 -14.29
C SER A 181 -15.56 -8.28 -13.35
N GLN A 182 -16.33 -7.54 -12.55
CA GLN A 182 -17.49 -8.10 -11.83
C GLN A 182 -18.67 -8.37 -12.76
N ASP A 183 -18.84 -7.60 -13.83
CA ASP A 183 -19.90 -7.82 -14.82
C ASP A 183 -19.56 -8.91 -15.86
N TYR A 184 -18.29 -9.33 -15.94
CA TYR A 184 -17.88 -10.46 -16.75
C TYR A 184 -18.07 -11.77 -15.97
N THR A 185 -19.31 -12.29 -15.97
CA THR A 185 -19.58 -13.68 -15.64
C THR A 185 -19.20 -14.54 -16.84
N ASP A 186 -18.28 -15.50 -16.64
CA ASP A 186 -17.90 -16.47 -17.68
C ASP A 186 -19.14 -17.30 -18.08
N PRO A 187 -19.61 -17.24 -19.34
CA PRO A 187 -20.78 -17.99 -19.80
C PRO A 187 -20.63 -19.52 -19.65
N SER A 188 -19.40 -20.02 -19.47
CA SER A 188 -19.14 -21.44 -19.22
C SER A 188 -19.48 -21.89 -17.79
N GLN A 189 -19.61 -20.97 -16.83
CA GLN A 189 -20.05 -21.30 -15.46
C GLN A 189 -21.58 -21.40 -15.33
N ASP A 190 -22.34 -20.74 -16.20
CA ASP A 190 -23.81 -20.91 -16.27
C ASP A 190 -24.21 -22.25 -16.94
N ALA A 191 -23.32 -22.84 -17.75
CA ALA A 191 -23.57 -24.15 -18.37
C ALA A 191 -23.49 -25.34 -17.39
N ALA A 192 -22.87 -25.15 -16.22
CA ALA A 192 -22.80 -26.17 -15.16
C ALA A 192 -23.93 -26.06 -14.13
N GLY A 193 -24.80 -25.05 -14.24
CA GLY A 193 -25.88 -24.75 -13.30
C GLY A 193 -27.30 -24.84 -13.88
N ALA A 194 -27.47 -25.35 -15.10
CA ALA A 194 -28.80 -25.57 -15.66
C ALA A 194 -29.52 -26.71 -14.92
N PRO A 195 -30.62 -26.46 -14.18
CA PRO A 195 -31.47 -27.55 -13.74
C PRO A 195 -32.11 -28.15 -14.98
N TYR A 196 -31.92 -29.45 -15.20
CA TYR A 196 -32.66 -30.21 -16.21
C TYR A 196 -34.15 -29.92 -16.04
N THR A 197 -34.72 -29.14 -16.96
CA THR A 197 -36.16 -29.00 -17.09
C THR A 197 -36.69 -30.31 -17.63
N SER A 198 -37.07 -31.21 -16.72
CA SER A 198 -37.94 -32.34 -17.02
C SER A 198 -39.28 -31.76 -17.49
N PHE A 199 -39.47 -31.67 -18.80
CA PHE A 199 -40.82 -31.60 -19.37
C PHE A 199 -41.54 -32.90 -18.99
N GLY A 200 -42.26 -32.85 -17.88
CA GLY A 200 -43.31 -33.83 -17.57
C GLY A 200 -44.43 -33.65 -18.58
N GLY A 201 -44.50 -34.57 -19.54
CA GLY A 201 -45.72 -34.83 -20.28
C GLY A 201 -46.55 -35.81 -19.47
N ASP A 202 -47.73 -35.39 -19.05
CA ASP A 202 -48.71 -36.25 -18.38
C ASP A 202 -49.40 -37.17 -19.40
N ASP A 203 -49.48 -38.45 -19.02
CA ASP A 203 -50.48 -39.47 -19.32
C ASP A 203 -50.69 -39.97 -20.77
N LEU A 204 -50.25 -41.20 -21.10
CA LEU A 204 -51.01 -42.43 -20.86
C LEU A 204 -50.30 -43.69 -21.45
N GLU A 205 -50.36 -44.79 -20.69
CA GLU A 205 -50.31 -46.21 -21.13
C GLU A 205 -48.95 -46.97 -21.16
N SER A 206 -48.78 -47.81 -20.12
CA SER A 206 -47.89 -48.99 -20.00
C SER A 206 -48.55 -50.19 -20.76
N PRO A 207 -47.89 -51.33 -21.12
CA PRO A 207 -46.76 -51.95 -20.43
C PRO A 207 -45.73 -52.75 -21.28
N GLY A 208 -44.56 -53.04 -20.70
CA GLY A 208 -43.81 -54.26 -21.06
C GLY A 208 -42.31 -54.27 -20.81
N GLY A 209 -41.85 -55.21 -19.97
CA GLY A 209 -40.47 -55.71 -19.88
C GLY A 209 -39.55 -54.83 -19.02
N GLY A 210 -38.82 -55.30 -18.02
CA GLY A 210 -38.33 -56.65 -17.75
C GLY A 210 -36.84 -56.56 -17.43
N GLY A 211 -36.50 -56.59 -16.13
CA GLY A 211 -35.21 -57.08 -15.63
C GLY A 211 -34.03 -56.11 -15.53
N GLY A 212 -33.29 -56.24 -14.42
CA GLY A 212 -31.82 -56.15 -14.47
C GLY A 212 -31.15 -55.06 -13.63
N GLN A 213 -30.97 -55.34 -12.34
CA GLN A 213 -29.91 -54.75 -11.52
C GLN A 213 -28.55 -55.35 -11.96
N THR A 214 -27.49 -54.54 -12.13
CA THR A 214 -26.10 -54.96 -11.86
C THR A 214 -25.14 -53.76 -11.85
N ASN A 215 -24.37 -53.66 -10.77
CA ASN A 215 -23.15 -52.86 -10.63
C ASN A 215 -22.01 -53.49 -11.44
N SER A 216 -21.10 -52.68 -11.98
CA SER A 216 -19.64 -52.91 -11.88
C SER A 216 -18.80 -51.79 -12.50
N ASP A 217 -17.82 -51.38 -11.70
CA ASP A 217 -16.56 -50.65 -11.93
C ASP A 217 -16.02 -50.48 -13.37
N GLY A 218 -15.34 -49.35 -13.61
CA GLY A 218 -14.34 -49.28 -14.67
C GLY A 218 -13.81 -47.89 -15.05
N ALA A 219 -12.53 -47.67 -14.73
CA ALA A 219 -11.53 -46.99 -15.55
C ALA A 219 -11.48 -45.44 -15.63
N PHE A 220 -10.44 -44.92 -14.98
CA PHE A 220 -9.77 -43.65 -15.26
C PHE A 220 -8.73 -43.89 -16.38
N ASP A 221 -8.85 -43.21 -17.53
CA ASP A 221 -7.74 -42.81 -18.42
C ASP A 221 -8.22 -41.83 -19.50
N GLY A 222 -7.35 -40.95 -19.98
CA GLY A 222 -7.49 -40.35 -21.32
C GLY A 222 -7.49 -38.83 -21.42
N SER A 223 -6.30 -38.24 -21.29
CA SER A 223 -5.79 -37.09 -22.06
C SER A 223 -6.66 -36.46 -23.17
N GLY A 224 -6.85 -35.14 -23.10
CA GLY A 224 -7.13 -34.23 -24.22
C GLY A 224 -7.01 -32.79 -23.70
N GLY A 225 -6.26 -31.86 -24.26
CA GLY A 225 -5.79 -31.64 -25.63
C GLY A 225 -5.95 -30.13 -25.85
N TYR A 226 -4.87 -29.36 -25.71
CA TYR A 226 -4.89 -27.90 -25.88
C TYR A 226 -5.18 -27.55 -27.35
N GLN A 227 -6.29 -26.86 -27.61
CA GLN A 227 -6.54 -26.26 -28.92
C GLN A 227 -6.20 -24.77 -28.89
N ARG A 228 -5.14 -24.45 -29.64
CA ARG A 228 -4.65 -23.10 -29.99
C ARG A 228 -5.54 -22.57 -31.11
N GLN A 229 -6.15 -21.40 -30.94
CA GLN A 229 -6.91 -20.75 -32.00
C GLN A 229 -6.23 -19.42 -32.37
N GLU A 230 -5.52 -19.47 -33.49
CA GLU A 230 -5.12 -18.30 -34.27
C GLU A 230 -6.35 -17.80 -35.05
N TYR A 231 -6.67 -16.51 -34.93
CA TYR A 231 -6.89 -15.55 -36.03
C TYR A 231 -7.05 -14.14 -35.44
#